data_AF-A0A960WZF4-F1
#
_entry.id   AF-A0A960WZF4-F1
#
_cell.length_a   1.000
_cell.length_b   1.000
_cell.length_c   1.000
_cell.angle_alpha   90.00
_cell.angle_beta   90.00
_cell.angle_gamma   90.00
#
_symmetry.space_group_name_H-M   'P 1'
#
loop_
_entity.id
_entity.type
_entity.pdbx_description
1 polymer ?
#
loop_
_entity_poly.entity_id
_entity_poly.type
_entity_poly.pdbx_seq_one_letter_code
_entity_poly.pdbx_strand_id
1 'polypeptide(L)'
;AATLTWHRTISRNIFGQFSSTLPNLELRLYAATGFTAGAQPIDQSISAVDNVEHLFQRHLPAGQYVLEVKSNASGTPYALAWETDLGNSPSATVQRDANSGVVVLHCAALDPYATYQVESSTTLIGQWSVETSFRTADVAASFEHTWQDPVIPTGPKFYRLRWTPLR
;
A
#
# COMPACT_ATOMS: atom_id res chain seq x y z
N ALA A 1 -1.16 9.41 0.78
CA ALA A 1 0.19 9.97 1.00
C ALA A 1 0.19 10.80 2.28
N ALA A 2 1.35 10.97 2.91
CA ALA A 2 1.51 11.85 4.07
C ALA A 2 2.86 12.56 4.03
N THR A 3 2.88 13.85 4.35
CA THR A 3 4.08 14.69 4.35
C THR A 3 4.19 15.41 5.68
N LEU A 4 5.35 15.26 6.31
CA LEU A 4 5.74 16.01 7.50
C LEU A 4 6.83 17.00 7.10
N THR A 5 6.69 18.27 7.46
CA THR A 5 7.72 19.30 7.23
C THR A 5 7.96 20.16 8.45
N TRP A 6 9.19 20.62 8.62
CA TRP A 6 9.56 21.55 9.69
C TRP A 6 10.67 22.49 9.23
N HIS A 7 10.86 23.57 9.98
CA HIS A 7 11.88 24.56 9.64
C HIS A 7 13.18 24.33 10.40
N ARG A 8 14.30 24.65 9.73
CA ARG A 8 15.56 24.90 10.41
C ARG A 8 15.45 26.15 11.26
N THR A 9 16.11 26.14 12.41
CA THR A 9 16.23 27.33 13.24
C THR A 9 17.59 27.98 12.95
N ILE A 10 17.57 29.26 12.60
CA ILE A 10 18.77 30.06 12.39
C ILE A 10 18.86 31.07 13.53
N SER A 11 19.99 31.05 14.24
CA SER A 11 20.27 31.99 15.32
C SER A 11 21.46 32.87 14.98
N ARG A 12 21.45 34.11 15.44
CA ARG A 12 22.56 35.06 15.30
C ARG A 12 23.11 35.40 16.67
N ASN A 13 24.41 35.25 16.86
CA ASN A 13 25.06 35.63 18.13
C ASN A 13 25.35 37.14 18.19
N ILE A 14 25.78 37.63 19.35
CA ILE A 14 26.08 39.04 19.61
C ILE A 14 27.21 39.61 18.73
N PHE A 15 28.07 38.74 18.19
CA PHE A 15 29.16 39.10 17.28
C PHE A 15 28.73 39.07 15.81
N GLY A 16 27.45 38.81 15.55
CA GLY A 16 26.86 38.80 14.22
C GLY A 16 27.07 37.51 13.42
N GLN A 17 27.62 36.45 14.01
CA GLN A 17 27.78 35.14 13.38
C GLN A 17 26.47 34.36 13.41
N PHE A 18 26.20 33.62 12.34
CA PHE A 18 25.01 32.77 12.21
C PHE A 18 25.34 31.31 12.54
N SER A 19 24.42 30.64 13.23
CA SER A 19 24.40 29.19 13.40
C SER A 19 23.04 28.62 13.01
N SER A 20 23.00 27.36 12.58
CA SER A 20 21.78 26.66 12.18
C SER A 20 21.64 25.37 12.97
N THR A 21 20.43 25.06 13.41
CA THR A 21 20.07 23.79 14.05
C THR A 21 18.84 23.20 13.37
N LEU A 22 18.82 21.88 13.21
CA LEU A 22 17.70 21.14 12.65
C LEU A 22 17.35 19.98 13.59
N PRO A 23 16.16 19.99 14.23
CA PRO A 23 15.65 18.83 14.94
C PRO A 23 15.45 17.65 13.99
N ASN A 24 15.65 16.43 14.48
CA ASN A 24 15.35 15.21 13.73
C ASN A 24 13.92 14.78 14.06
N LEU A 25 13.04 14.83 13.05
CA LEU A 25 11.66 14.37 13.13
C LEU A 25 11.49 13.18 12.20
N GLU A 26 10.70 12.21 12.65
CA GLU A 26 10.44 10.96 11.96
C GLU A 26 8.93 10.84 11.73
N LEU A 27 8.53 10.32 10.57
CA LEU A 27 7.14 10.04 10.23
C LEU A 27 6.95 8.52 10.09
N ARG A 28 6.03 7.96 10.87
CA ARG A 28 5.70 6.53 10.83
C ARG A 28 4.20 6.30 10.64
N LEU A 29 3.86 5.28 9.86
CA LEU A 29 2.48 4.82 9.68
C LEU A 29 2.28 3.48 10.37
N TYR A 30 1.22 3.37 11.16
CA TYR A 30 0.83 2.14 11.85
C TYR A 30 -0.60 1.75 11.52
N ALA A 31 -0.86 0.44 11.46
CA ALA A 31 -2.21 -0.07 11.69
C ALA A 31 -2.60 0.21 13.14
N ALA A 32 -3.87 0.52 13.39
CA ALA A 32 -4.35 0.88 14.72
C ALA A 32 -5.68 0.23 15.06
N THR A 33 -5.99 0.16 16.36
CA THR A 33 -7.31 -0.20 16.86
C THR A 33 -7.60 0.62 18.11
N GLY A 34 -8.68 1.40 18.09
CA GLY A 34 -9.03 2.26 19.22
C GLY A 34 -7.92 3.26 19.57
N PHE A 35 -7.30 3.85 18.55
CA PHE A 35 -6.14 4.75 18.65
C PHE A 35 -4.85 4.14 19.23
N THR A 36 -4.83 2.84 19.53
CA THR A 36 -3.58 2.15 19.88
C THR A 36 -2.87 1.71 18.60
N ALA A 37 -1.66 2.21 18.38
CA ALA A 37 -0.81 1.80 17.26
C ALA A 37 -0.34 0.35 17.43
N GLY A 38 -0.21 -0.37 16.31
CA GLY A 38 0.37 -1.70 16.27
C GLY A 38 1.85 -1.71 16.68
N ALA A 39 2.38 -2.90 16.95
CA ALA A 39 3.75 -3.04 17.46
C ALA A 39 4.83 -2.66 16.44
N GLN A 40 4.54 -2.70 15.14
CA GLN A 40 5.49 -2.42 14.06
C GLN A 40 4.87 -1.42 13.07
N PRO A 41 5.66 -0.49 12.53
CA PRO A 41 5.18 0.40 11.48
C PRO A 41 4.96 -0.37 10.17
N ILE A 42 3.90 -0.01 9.46
CA ILE A 42 3.65 -0.44 8.07
C ILE A 42 4.72 0.17 7.16
N ASP A 43 5.04 1.44 7.42
CA ASP A 43 6.03 2.21 6.69
C ASP A 43 6.59 3.35 7.55
N GLN A 44 7.78 3.82 7.22
CA GLN A 44 8.44 4.91 7.93
C GLN A 44 9.42 5.68 7.04
N SER A 45 9.48 6.99 7.29
CA SER A 45 10.45 7.92 6.72
C SER A 45 11.15 8.59 7.89
N ILE A 46 12.47 8.38 7.98
CA ILE A 46 13.29 8.66 9.17
C ILE A 46 14.62 9.35 8.79
N SER A 47 14.58 10.29 7.83
CA SER A 47 15.79 10.98 7.37
C SER A 47 16.44 11.76 8.52
N ALA A 48 17.70 11.47 8.79
CA ALA A 48 18.45 12.20 9.82
C ALA A 48 18.96 13.57 9.35
N VAL A 49 18.76 13.93 8.08
CA VAL A 49 19.40 15.08 7.42
C VAL A 49 18.36 16.05 6.85
N ASP A 50 17.25 15.53 6.35
CA ASP A 50 16.22 16.34 5.71
C ASP A 50 15.26 16.94 6.75
N ASN A 51 14.58 18.01 6.34
CA ASN A 51 13.52 18.65 7.11
C ASN A 51 12.12 18.33 6.56
N VAL A 52 12.03 17.18 5.89
CA VAL A 52 10.84 16.64 5.26
C VAL A 52 10.86 15.13 5.38
N GLU A 53 9.73 14.56 5.79
CA GLU A 53 9.46 13.14 5.70
C GLU A 53 8.24 12.90 4.82
N HIS A 54 8.27 11.86 4.01
CA HIS A 54 7.17 11.56 3.08
C HIS A 54 6.87 10.06 3.05
N LEU A 55 5.59 9.71 3.25
CA LEU A 55 5.09 8.35 3.14
C LEU A 55 4.11 8.26 1.98
N PHE A 56 4.30 7.23 1.14
CA PHE A 56 3.39 6.92 0.05
C PHE A 56 3.03 5.44 0.08
N GLN A 57 1.78 5.16 0.42
CA GLN A 57 1.25 3.80 0.53
C GLN A 57 0.04 3.63 -0.39
N ARG A 58 -0.05 2.46 -1.03
CA ARG A 58 -1.15 2.04 -1.90
C ARG A 58 -1.86 0.83 -1.30
N HIS A 59 -3.13 0.68 -1.64
CA HIS A 59 -3.94 -0.50 -1.29
C HIS A 59 -3.94 -0.83 0.20
N LEU A 60 -3.90 0.20 1.06
CA LEU A 60 -4.14 0.04 2.48
C LEU A 60 -5.55 -0.55 2.67
N PRO A 61 -5.69 -1.69 3.36
CA PRO A 61 -7.00 -2.24 3.66
C PRO A 61 -7.89 -1.25 4.42
N ALA A 62 -9.21 -1.42 4.36
CA ALA A 62 -10.11 -0.65 5.21
C ALA A 62 -9.77 -0.91 6.69
N GLY A 63 -9.59 0.16 7.47
CA GLY A 63 -9.17 0.05 8.87
C GLY A 63 -8.83 1.40 9.51
N GLN A 64 -8.39 1.35 10.77
CA GLN A 64 -7.87 2.52 11.48
C GLN A 64 -6.34 2.55 11.35
N TYR A 65 -5.81 3.75 11.16
CA TYR A 65 -4.38 3.99 11.02
C TYR A 65 -3.95 5.16 11.89
N VAL A 66 -2.68 5.16 12.31
CA VAL A 66 -2.05 6.25 13.06
C VAL A 66 -0.82 6.72 12.29
N LEU A 67 -0.74 8.03 12.08
CA LEU A 67 0.50 8.71 11.71
C LEU A 67 1.17 9.18 13.00
N GLU A 68 2.33 8.61 13.31
CA GLU A 68 3.15 9.01 14.44
C GLU A 68 4.23 9.99 13.95
N VAL A 69 4.36 11.11 14.66
CA VAL A 69 5.50 12.01 14.56
C VAL A 69 6.37 11.81 15.80
N LYS A 70 7.60 11.37 15.60
CA LYS A 70 8.60 11.25 16.69
C LYS A 70 9.68 12.30 16.48
N SER A 71 10.14 12.90 17.57
CA SER A 71 11.21 13.89 17.52
C SER A 71 12.28 13.60 18.56
N ASN A 72 13.53 13.95 18.25
CA ASN A 72 14.62 13.99 19.23
C ASN A 72 14.62 15.29 20.07
N ALA A 73 13.72 16.23 19.81
CA ALA A 73 13.63 17.51 20.51
C ALA A 73 12.18 17.81 20.92
N SER A 74 12.01 18.55 22.02
CA SER A 74 10.70 19.01 22.47
C SER A 74 10.35 20.36 21.87
N GLY A 75 9.07 20.59 21.56
CA GLY A 75 8.56 21.90 21.17
C GLY A 75 8.92 22.33 19.74
N THR A 76 9.40 21.43 18.89
CA THR A 76 9.62 21.72 17.47
C THR A 76 8.28 21.93 16.76
N PRO A 77 8.02 23.12 16.18
CA PRO A 77 6.84 23.32 15.36
C PRO A 77 7.00 22.56 14.04
N TYR A 78 5.94 21.87 13.62
CA TYR A 78 5.89 21.12 12.37
C TYR A 78 4.51 21.26 11.71
N ALA A 79 4.46 20.95 10.42
CA ALA A 79 3.23 20.78 9.68
C ALA A 79 3.12 19.32 9.21
N LEU A 80 1.94 18.74 9.39
CA LEU A 80 1.60 17.42 8.87
C LEU A 80 0.41 17.58 7.92
N ALA A 81 0.58 17.12 6.70
CA ALA A 81 -0.48 17.01 5.71
C ALA A 81 -0.61 15.56 5.29
N TRP A 82 -1.84 15.09 5.09
CA TRP A 82 -2.10 13.78 4.54
C TRP A 82 -3.27 13.83 3.59
N GLU A 83 -3.25 12.92 2.63
CA GLU A 83 -4.31 12.73 1.66
C GLU A 83 -4.54 11.23 1.51
N THR A 84 -5.81 10.86 1.44
CA THR A 84 -6.25 9.52 1.13
C THR A 84 -7.15 9.59 -0.09
N ASP A 85 -6.85 8.77 -1.09
CA ASP A 85 -7.77 8.52 -2.18
C ASP A 85 -8.37 7.13 -2.00
N LEU A 86 -9.69 7.05 -2.15
CA LEU A 86 -10.38 5.77 -2.19
C LEU A 86 -10.16 5.17 -3.58
N GLY A 87 -9.00 4.53 -3.74
CA GLY A 87 -8.67 3.82 -4.97
C GLY A 87 -9.55 2.58 -5.15
N ASN A 88 -9.76 2.21 -6.41
CA ASN A 88 -10.31 0.90 -6.74
C ASN A 88 -9.36 -0.17 -6.20
N SER A 89 -9.87 -1.04 -5.32
CA SER A 89 -9.12 -2.24 -4.93
C SER A 89 -8.99 -3.18 -6.13
N PRO A 90 -7.96 -4.04 -6.16
CA PRO A 90 -7.85 -5.12 -7.13
C PRO A 90 -9.19 -5.85 -7.27
N SER A 91 -9.68 -5.95 -8.50
CA SER A 91 -10.96 -6.57 -8.80
C SER A 91 -10.77 -7.71 -9.79
N ALA A 92 -11.66 -8.70 -9.72
CA ALA A 92 -11.72 -9.79 -10.68
C ALA A 92 -13.18 -10.04 -11.07
N THR A 93 -13.46 -10.06 -12.36
CA THR A 93 -14.74 -10.49 -12.92
C THR A 93 -14.54 -11.79 -13.67
N VAL A 94 -15.49 -12.71 -13.50
CA VAL A 94 -15.49 -14.00 -14.20
C VAL A 94 -16.53 -13.99 -15.30
N GLN A 95 -16.14 -14.42 -16.48
CA GLN A 95 -17.03 -14.65 -17.62
C GLN A 95 -16.86 -16.10 -18.09
N ARG A 96 -17.96 -16.71 -18.54
CA ARG A 96 -17.92 -17.94 -19.31
C ARG A 96 -18.26 -17.60 -20.76
N ASP A 97 -17.39 -17.97 -21.67
CA ASP A 97 -17.65 -17.83 -23.10
C ASP A 97 -18.79 -18.78 -23.51
N ALA A 98 -19.81 -18.25 -24.17
CA ALA A 98 -21.04 -18.99 -24.49
C ALA A 98 -20.82 -20.08 -25.55
N ASN A 99 -19.79 -19.96 -26.38
CA ASN A 99 -19.56 -20.85 -27.52
C ASN A 99 -18.56 -21.95 -27.19
N SER A 100 -17.47 -21.60 -26.52
CA SER A 100 -16.37 -22.50 -26.14
C SER A 100 -16.52 -23.07 -24.74
N GLY A 101 -17.32 -22.45 -23.87
CA GLY A 101 -17.45 -22.83 -22.47
C GLY A 101 -16.23 -22.48 -21.60
N VAL A 102 -15.19 -21.87 -22.21
CA VAL A 102 -13.97 -21.41 -21.54
C VAL A 102 -14.32 -20.36 -20.50
N VAL A 103 -13.70 -20.47 -19.32
CA VAL A 103 -13.83 -19.47 -18.26
C VAL A 103 -12.69 -18.48 -18.39
N VAL A 104 -13.03 -17.19 -18.35
CA VAL A 104 -12.09 -16.07 -18.43
C VAL A 104 -12.22 -15.23 -17.17
N LEU A 105 -11.10 -14.96 -16.52
CA LEU A 105 -10.99 -13.99 -15.45
C LEU A 105 -10.34 -12.72 -15.99
N HIS A 106 -11.07 -11.62 -15.89
CA HIS A 106 -10.54 -10.28 -16.14
C HIS A 106 -10.26 -9.62 -14.81
N CYS A 107 -9.00 -9.27 -14.57
CA CYS A 107 -8.52 -8.64 -13.36
C CYS A 107 -8.13 -7.19 -13.67
N ALA A 108 -8.57 -6.24 -12.85
CA ALA A 108 -8.35 -4.81 -13.05
C ALA A 108 -7.95 -4.09 -11.76
N ALA A 109 -7.44 -2.87 -11.89
CA ALA A 109 -6.90 -2.06 -10.78
C ALA A 109 -5.81 -2.79 -9.97
N LEU A 110 -4.94 -3.53 -10.67
CA LEU A 110 -3.87 -4.29 -10.04
C LEU A 110 -2.66 -3.39 -9.72
N ASP A 111 -2.07 -3.59 -8.55
CA ASP A 111 -0.84 -2.91 -8.13
C ASP A 111 0.37 -3.47 -8.89
N PRO A 112 1.09 -2.69 -9.71
CA PRO A 112 2.31 -3.16 -10.38
C PRO A 112 3.38 -3.70 -9.41
N TYR A 113 3.37 -3.24 -8.15
CA TYR A 113 4.34 -3.65 -7.14
C TYR A 113 3.92 -4.90 -6.35
N ALA A 114 2.70 -5.40 -6.55
CA ALA A 114 2.21 -6.61 -5.89
C ALA A 114 2.28 -7.83 -6.81
N THR A 115 2.46 -9.00 -6.19
CA THR A 115 2.32 -10.30 -6.86
C THR A 115 0.91 -10.84 -6.61
N TYR A 116 0.28 -11.29 -7.69
CA TYR A 116 -1.07 -11.85 -7.68
C TYR A 116 -1.06 -13.33 -8.05
N GLN A 117 -2.03 -14.06 -7.53
CA GLN A 117 -2.29 -15.45 -7.86
C GLN A 117 -3.76 -15.61 -8.25
N VAL A 118 -4.02 -16.27 -9.37
CA VAL A 118 -5.36 -16.83 -9.62
C VAL A 118 -5.38 -18.21 -8.99
N GLU A 119 -6.35 -18.42 -8.12
CA GLU A 119 -6.56 -19.71 -7.47
C GLU A 119 -7.94 -20.25 -7.85
N SER A 120 -8.07 -21.57 -7.90
CA SER A 120 -9.34 -22.24 -8.14
C SER A 120 -9.64 -23.32 -7.11
N SER A 121 -10.92 -23.67 -7.00
CA SER A 121 -11.38 -24.82 -6.22
C SER A 121 -12.67 -25.39 -6.80
N THR A 122 -12.94 -26.67 -6.54
CA THR A 122 -14.22 -27.30 -6.89
C THR A 122 -15.30 -27.03 -5.83
N THR A 123 -14.95 -26.42 -4.69
CA THR A 123 -15.88 -26.06 -3.61
C THR A 123 -15.49 -24.71 -3.00
N LEU A 124 -16.43 -24.02 -2.34
CA LEU A 124 -16.14 -22.73 -1.70
C LEU A 124 -15.30 -22.84 -0.42
N ILE A 125 -15.35 -23.99 0.26
CA ILE A 125 -14.72 -24.22 1.57
C ILE A 125 -13.51 -25.18 1.50
N GLY A 126 -13.21 -25.71 0.32
CA GLY A 126 -12.17 -26.71 0.14
C GLY A 126 -10.76 -26.12 -0.01
N GLN A 127 -9.83 -26.98 -0.41
CA GLN A 127 -8.49 -26.55 -0.78
C GLN A 127 -8.52 -25.74 -2.08
N TRP A 128 -7.71 -24.70 -2.11
CA TRP A 128 -7.52 -23.84 -3.27
C TRP A 128 -6.17 -24.14 -3.90
N SER A 129 -6.16 -24.33 -5.21
CA SER A 129 -4.95 -24.58 -5.99
C SER A 129 -4.58 -23.33 -6.77
N VAL A 130 -3.28 -23.00 -6.80
CA VAL A 130 -2.77 -21.90 -7.62
C VAL A 130 -2.76 -22.33 -9.09
N GLU A 131 -3.45 -21.58 -9.93
CA GLU A 131 -3.52 -21.79 -11.38
C GLU A 131 -2.43 -21.00 -12.11
N THR A 132 -2.21 -19.75 -11.69
CA THR A 132 -1.14 -18.90 -12.21
C THR A 132 -0.69 -17.88 -11.16
N SER A 133 0.55 -17.42 -11.29
CA SER A 133 1.10 -16.27 -10.56
C SER A 133 1.59 -15.23 -11.55
N PHE A 134 1.29 -13.97 -11.31
CA PHE A 134 1.69 -12.88 -12.19
C PHE A 134 1.98 -11.59 -11.43
N ARG A 135 2.83 -10.77 -12.05
CA ARG A 135 3.14 -9.38 -11.74
C ARG A 135 3.47 -8.71 -13.07
N THR A 136 3.14 -7.43 -13.23
CA THR A 136 3.65 -6.64 -14.35
C THR A 136 4.70 -5.64 -13.88
N ALA A 137 5.62 -5.29 -14.77
CA ALA A 137 6.73 -4.39 -14.48
C ALA A 137 6.30 -2.91 -14.45
N ASP A 138 7.10 -2.12 -13.75
CA ASP A 138 6.76 -0.95 -12.93
C ASP A 138 6.53 0.38 -13.68
N VAL A 139 5.77 0.41 -14.77
CA VAL A 139 5.64 1.63 -15.62
C VAL A 139 4.30 2.36 -15.53
N ALA A 140 3.28 1.78 -14.90
CA ALA A 140 1.94 2.38 -14.79
C ALA A 140 1.46 2.44 -13.34
N ALA A 141 0.50 3.32 -13.03
CA ALA A 141 -0.09 3.40 -11.69
C ALA A 141 -0.89 2.14 -11.31
N SER A 142 -1.47 1.47 -12.31
CA SER A 142 -2.17 0.19 -12.19
C SER A 142 -2.08 -0.58 -13.50
N PHE A 143 -2.42 -1.87 -13.49
CA PHE A 143 -2.52 -2.68 -14.70
C PHE A 143 -3.73 -3.62 -14.69
N GLU A 144 -3.99 -4.22 -15.85
CA GLU A 144 -5.02 -5.25 -16.04
C GLU A 144 -4.37 -6.57 -16.44
N HIS A 145 -5.00 -7.68 -16.06
CA HIS A 145 -4.54 -9.02 -16.43
C HIS A 145 -5.75 -9.89 -16.78
N THR A 146 -5.68 -10.57 -17.92
CA THR A 146 -6.69 -11.55 -18.31
C THR A 146 -6.09 -12.95 -18.27
N TRP A 147 -6.75 -13.86 -17.57
CA TRP A 147 -6.39 -15.27 -17.51
C TRP A 147 -7.55 -16.11 -18.03
N GLN A 148 -7.24 -17.18 -18.74
CA GLN A 148 -8.21 -18.15 -19.25
C GLN A 148 -7.94 -19.51 -18.62
N ASP A 149 -8.99 -20.19 -18.18
CA ASP A 149 -8.86 -21.55 -17.68
C ASP A 149 -8.41 -22.46 -18.84
N PRO A 150 -7.25 -23.12 -18.72
CA PRO A 150 -6.78 -24.02 -19.78
C PRO A 150 -7.66 -25.25 -19.94
N VAL A 151 -8.54 -25.53 -18.98
CA VAL A 151 -9.46 -26.68 -19.00
C VAL A 151 -10.90 -26.18 -18.93
N ILE A 152 -11.75 -26.65 -19.84
CA ILE A 152 -13.19 -26.38 -19.80
C ILE A 152 -13.79 -27.11 -18.60
N PRO A 153 -14.32 -26.41 -17.57
CA PRO A 153 -14.83 -27.07 -16.38
C PRO A 153 -16.11 -27.83 -16.70
N THR A 154 -16.15 -29.12 -16.37
CA THR A 154 -17.33 -30.00 -16.55
C THR A 154 -18.28 -29.99 -15.34
N GLY A 155 -17.92 -29.27 -14.28
CA GLY A 155 -18.71 -29.10 -13.05
C GLY A 155 -18.44 -27.74 -12.40
N PRO A 156 -18.97 -27.50 -11.18
CA PRO A 156 -18.73 -26.27 -10.43
C PRO A 156 -17.23 -26.07 -10.19
N LYS A 157 -16.74 -24.90 -10.59
CA LYS A 157 -15.37 -24.43 -10.32
C LYS A 157 -15.47 -22.98 -9.89
N PHE A 158 -14.83 -22.67 -8.77
CA PHE A 158 -14.77 -21.36 -8.14
C PHE A 158 -13.38 -20.78 -8.35
N TYR A 159 -13.30 -19.47 -8.48
CA TYR A 159 -12.05 -18.77 -8.71
C TYR A 159 -11.92 -17.61 -7.75
N ARG A 160 -10.69 -17.27 -7.37
CA ARG A 160 -10.38 -16.05 -6.61
C ARG A 160 -9.05 -15.47 -7.04
N LEU A 161 -8.96 -14.16 -6.92
CA LEU A 161 -7.71 -13.43 -7.01
C LEU A 161 -7.13 -13.31 -5.60
N ARG A 162 -5.93 -13.84 -5.40
CA ARG A 162 -5.20 -13.81 -4.13
C ARG A 162 -4.00 -12.88 -4.26
N TRP A 163 -3.81 -12.03 -3.26
CA TRP A 163 -2.61 -11.23 -3.07
C TRP A 163 -2.38 -11.00 -1.58
N THR A 164 -1.16 -10.64 -1.22
CA THR A 164 -0.82 -10.20 0.13
C THR A 164 -0.73 -8.68 0.12
N PRO A 165 -1.69 -7.95 0.72
CA PRO A 165 -1.53 -6.51 0.92
C PRO A 165 -0.37 -6.25 1.90
N LEU A 166 0.25 -5.08 1.80
CA LEU A 166 1.19 -4.60 2.80
C LEU A 166 0.49 -4.55 4.18
N ARG A 167 1.13 -5.11 5.21
CA ARG A 167 0.67 -5.13 6.60
C ARG A 167 1.79 -4.70 7.52
#